data_AF-A0A182T8E7-F1
#
_entry.id   AF-A0A182T8E7-F1
#
_cell.length_a   1.000
_cell.length_b   1.000
_cell.length_c   1.000
_cell.angle_alpha   90.00
_cell.angle_beta   90.00
_cell.angle_gamma   90.00
#
_symmetry.space_group_name_H-M   'P 1'
#
loop_
_entity.id
_entity.type
_entity.pdbx_description
1 polymer ?
#
loop_
_entity_poly.entity_id
_entity_poly.type
_entity_poly.pdbx_seq_one_letter_code
_entity_poly.pdbx_strand_id
1 'polypeptide(L)'
;MIHYCPTNTSMDVVWFNHGVSQCFMDTVAMGTIGGFMLIFGTLQLIMYLRHATEIDTQRIRKSRLYNFQLFLLLLMPLLTAARFVLEGFIFDGAQVYGFMILSIVVALFAYPFSVVLLVKERYYQLPSVPTRGHGLVLLIFWTLVFIVQNIAFVNLNYHDAWFRLETLRDKVEFGMFVARYAITMLLFVIGLKAPGITSTQFTEDYQNLVQSQENQSTFSNAWTKMRTLLPFLWPKKDTFLQFRVVFCFLLLIAGRFINVYVQIYNKKIVDSLTEKPTVFRWDWILLYVGFKFLQGGGTGSMGLLNNLRSFLWIRIQQYTTREIELELFRHLHSLSLRWHLNRKTGEVLRVMDRGTDSINNLLNYILFSITPTIVDILIAVVFFITAFNWWFGFIVFLTMTLYIGK
;
A
#
# COMPACT_ATOMS: atom_id res chain seq x y z
N MET A 1 13.81 15.11 -44.82
CA MET A 1 14.45 14.74 -43.53
C MET A 1 13.33 14.56 -42.52
N ILE A 2 13.32 13.47 -41.75
CA ILE A 2 12.30 13.27 -40.70
C ILE A 2 12.65 14.20 -39.55
N HIS A 3 11.82 15.23 -39.32
CA HIS A 3 11.98 16.11 -38.17
C HIS A 3 11.43 15.43 -36.91
N TYR A 4 12.15 15.57 -35.79
CA TYR A 4 11.76 14.90 -34.55
C TYR A 4 10.51 15.54 -33.92
N CYS A 5 10.43 16.87 -33.93
CA CYS A 5 9.27 17.67 -33.55
C CYS A 5 8.81 18.53 -34.74
N PRO A 6 7.55 19.01 -34.74
CA PRO A 6 7.08 19.98 -35.72
C PRO A 6 7.88 21.29 -35.64
N THR A 7 8.00 22.00 -36.75
CA THR A 7 8.92 23.15 -36.93
C THR A 7 8.68 24.33 -35.98
N ASN A 8 7.50 24.41 -35.35
CA ASN A 8 7.14 25.47 -34.40
C ASN A 8 7.56 25.17 -32.95
N THR A 9 8.06 23.96 -32.66
CA THR A 9 8.39 23.53 -31.28
C THR A 9 9.68 22.72 -31.26
N SER A 10 10.63 23.09 -30.39
CA SER A 10 11.83 22.28 -30.11
C SER A 10 11.69 21.55 -28.77
N MET A 11 12.56 20.55 -28.54
CA MET A 11 12.61 19.79 -27.29
C MET A 11 12.99 20.65 -26.07
N ASP A 12 13.64 21.78 -26.31
CA ASP A 12 14.17 22.66 -25.27
C ASP A 12 13.09 23.61 -24.71
N VAL A 13 11.97 23.77 -25.42
CA VAL A 13 10.85 24.63 -25.02
C VAL A 13 9.78 23.79 -24.34
N VAL A 14 9.83 23.77 -23.00
CA VAL A 14 8.90 23.02 -22.15
C VAL A 14 7.53 23.71 -22.07
N TRP A 15 7.49 25.04 -22.00
CA TRP A 15 6.25 25.82 -21.87
C TRP A 15 6.08 26.74 -23.07
N PHE A 16 4.99 26.56 -23.81
CA PHE A 16 4.65 27.33 -25.01
C PHE A 16 3.15 27.61 -25.03
N ASN A 17 2.72 28.84 -25.35
CA ASN A 17 1.31 29.26 -25.45
C ASN A 17 0.38 28.74 -24.32
N HIS A 18 0.78 28.92 -23.04
CA HIS A 18 0.01 28.52 -21.85
C HIS A 18 -0.22 27.01 -21.68
N GLY A 19 0.64 26.17 -22.29
CA GLY A 19 0.66 24.72 -22.10
C GLY A 19 2.05 24.12 -22.34
N VAL A 20 2.14 22.80 -22.21
CA VAL A 20 3.36 22.01 -22.48
C VAL A 20 3.31 21.45 -23.89
N SER A 21 4.41 21.49 -24.63
CA SER A 21 4.44 20.98 -26.00
C SER A 21 4.20 19.46 -26.05
N GLN A 22 3.35 19.01 -26.99
CA GLN A 22 3.00 17.59 -27.13
C GLN A 22 4.22 16.72 -27.46
N CYS A 23 5.16 17.25 -28.25
CA CYS A 23 6.43 16.56 -28.56
C CYS A 23 7.24 16.29 -27.28
N PHE A 24 7.41 17.30 -26.42
CA PHE A 24 8.14 17.14 -25.16
C PHE A 24 7.44 16.16 -24.22
N MET A 25 6.12 16.29 -24.02
CA MET A 25 5.36 15.39 -23.14
C MET A 25 5.43 13.94 -23.58
N ASP A 26 5.14 13.64 -24.86
CA ASP A 26 5.11 12.26 -25.36
C ASP A 26 6.52 11.65 -25.34
N THR A 27 7.57 12.41 -25.67
CA THR A 27 8.94 11.90 -25.59
C THR A 27 9.40 11.62 -24.17
N VAL A 28 9.19 12.54 -23.23
CA VAL A 28 9.60 12.35 -21.83
C VAL A 28 8.79 11.22 -21.19
N ALA A 29 7.48 11.17 -21.43
CA ALA A 29 6.61 10.12 -20.91
C ALA A 29 7.00 8.73 -21.43
N MET A 30 7.18 8.58 -22.75
CA MET A 30 7.52 7.29 -23.33
C MET A 30 8.96 6.88 -23.03
N GLY A 31 9.88 7.85 -22.97
CA GLY A 31 11.27 7.61 -22.56
C GLY A 31 11.37 7.11 -21.11
N THR A 32 10.63 7.73 -20.19
CA THR A 32 10.61 7.32 -18.77
C THR A 32 9.96 5.96 -18.57
N ILE A 33 8.79 5.71 -19.18
CA ILE A 33 8.09 4.41 -19.10
C ILE A 33 8.93 3.29 -19.72
N GLY A 34 9.47 3.53 -20.92
CA GLY A 34 10.31 2.56 -21.63
C GLY A 34 11.60 2.23 -20.88
N GLY A 35 12.31 3.26 -20.40
CA GLY A 35 13.53 3.10 -19.61
C GLY A 35 13.29 2.36 -18.29
N PHE A 36 12.20 2.68 -17.59
CA PHE A 36 11.82 1.98 -16.35
C PHE A 36 11.57 0.49 -16.60
N MET A 37 10.79 0.14 -17.62
CA MET A 37 10.51 -1.27 -17.95
C MET A 37 11.76 -2.01 -18.43
N LEU A 38 12.63 -1.36 -19.22
CA LEU A 38 13.86 -1.96 -19.68
C LEU A 38 14.78 -2.29 -18.50
N ILE A 39 14.99 -1.38 -17.55
CA ILE A 39 15.91 -1.62 -16.42
C ILE A 39 15.29 -2.54 -15.37
N PHE A 40 14.15 -2.15 -14.79
CA PHE A 40 13.57 -2.85 -13.64
C PHE A 40 12.80 -4.09 -14.06
N GLY A 41 12.16 -4.09 -15.22
CA GLY A 41 11.45 -5.26 -15.72
C GLY A 41 12.41 -6.38 -16.17
N THR A 42 13.55 -6.05 -16.77
CA THR A 42 14.57 -7.08 -17.08
C THR A 42 15.24 -7.62 -15.82
N LEU A 43 15.54 -6.76 -14.84
CA LEU A 43 16.04 -7.18 -13.53
C LEU A 43 15.07 -8.15 -12.84
N GLN A 44 13.76 -7.83 -12.86
CA GLN A 44 12.74 -8.72 -12.34
C GLN A 44 12.72 -10.04 -13.12
N LEU A 45 12.72 -10.02 -14.45
CA LEU A 45 12.72 -11.24 -15.25
C LEU A 45 13.93 -12.14 -14.95
N ILE A 46 15.14 -11.57 -14.85
CA ILE A 46 16.37 -12.30 -14.50
C ILE A 46 16.25 -12.94 -13.12
N MET A 47 15.70 -12.21 -12.14
CA MET A 47 15.47 -12.74 -10.81
C MET A 47 14.52 -13.94 -10.82
N TYR A 48 13.41 -13.84 -11.58
CA TYR A 48 12.46 -14.95 -11.76
C TYR A 48 13.10 -16.15 -12.48
N LEU A 49 13.90 -15.91 -13.51
CA LEU A 49 14.60 -16.99 -14.23
C LEU A 49 15.62 -17.72 -13.36
N ARG A 50 16.27 -17.01 -12.42
CA ARG A 50 17.36 -17.57 -11.61
C ARG A 50 16.90 -18.23 -10.30
N HIS A 51 15.84 -17.72 -9.68
CA HIS A 51 15.48 -18.10 -8.31
C HIS A 51 14.03 -18.56 -8.12
N ALA A 52 13.17 -18.50 -9.14
CA ALA A 52 11.76 -18.83 -8.95
C ALA A 52 11.48 -20.34 -9.10
N THR A 53 10.52 -20.81 -8.33
CA THR A 53 9.99 -22.18 -8.42
C THR A 53 8.61 -22.15 -9.06
N GLU A 54 8.30 -23.15 -9.88
CA GLU A 54 6.99 -23.30 -10.52
C GLU A 54 5.91 -23.65 -9.48
N ILE A 55 4.75 -23.00 -9.59
CA ILE A 55 3.59 -23.27 -8.75
C ILE A 55 2.76 -24.37 -9.42
N ASP A 56 2.34 -25.37 -8.64
CA ASP A 56 1.42 -26.40 -9.13
C ASP A 56 0.14 -25.78 -9.71
N THR A 57 -0.10 -26.04 -11.00
CA THR A 57 -1.20 -25.48 -11.80
C THR A 57 -2.59 -25.74 -11.19
N GLN A 58 -2.74 -26.81 -10.40
CA GLN A 58 -4.00 -27.13 -9.73
C GLN A 58 -4.34 -26.13 -8.61
N ARG A 59 -3.35 -25.44 -8.03
CA ARG A 59 -3.55 -24.43 -6.98
C ARG A 59 -3.90 -23.04 -7.53
N ILE A 60 -3.77 -22.82 -8.84
CA ILE A 60 -4.01 -21.52 -9.46
C ILE A 60 -5.51 -21.33 -9.71
N ARG A 61 -6.15 -20.44 -8.95
CA ARG A 61 -7.57 -20.10 -9.15
C ARG A 61 -7.79 -19.44 -10.52
N LYS A 62 -8.82 -19.86 -11.24
CA LYS A 62 -9.28 -19.18 -12.46
C LYS A 62 -10.02 -17.90 -12.06
N SER A 63 -9.45 -16.72 -12.33
CA SER A 63 -10.13 -15.44 -12.09
C SER A 63 -10.48 -14.77 -13.42
N ARG A 64 -11.76 -14.38 -13.59
CA ARG A 64 -12.21 -13.62 -14.78
C ARG A 64 -11.54 -12.24 -14.85
N LEU A 65 -11.25 -11.64 -13.69
CA LEU A 65 -10.56 -10.36 -13.57
C LEU A 65 -9.13 -10.41 -14.13
N TYR A 66 -8.41 -11.53 -13.97
CA TYR A 66 -7.08 -11.68 -14.59
C TYR A 66 -7.16 -11.74 -16.11
N ASN A 67 -8.11 -12.50 -16.66
CA ASN A 67 -8.30 -12.55 -18.12
C ASN A 67 -8.71 -11.18 -18.68
N PHE A 68 -9.53 -10.43 -17.93
CA PHE A 68 -9.89 -9.07 -18.28
C PHE A 68 -8.68 -8.11 -18.22
N GLN A 69 -7.83 -8.22 -17.19
CA GLN A 69 -6.59 -7.45 -17.08
C GLN A 69 -5.64 -7.72 -18.26
N LEU A 70 -5.49 -8.99 -18.66
CA LEU A 70 -4.67 -9.39 -19.81
C LEU A 70 -5.23 -8.80 -21.11
N PHE A 71 -6.55 -8.83 -21.30
CA PHE A 71 -7.21 -8.23 -22.46
C PHE A 71 -6.96 -6.72 -22.53
N LEU A 72 -7.11 -6.00 -21.41
CA LEU A 72 -6.86 -4.55 -21.35
C LEU A 72 -5.39 -4.21 -21.67
N LEU A 73 -4.43 -5.02 -21.20
CA LEU A 73 -3.00 -4.83 -21.51
C LEU A 73 -2.68 -5.04 -23.00
N LEU A 74 -3.38 -5.95 -23.68
CA LEU A 74 -3.21 -6.20 -25.11
C LEU A 74 -3.91 -5.13 -25.97
N LEU A 75 -5.01 -4.54 -25.47
CA LEU A 75 -5.75 -3.48 -26.14
C LEU A 75 -4.97 -2.15 -26.20
N MET A 76 -4.15 -1.85 -25.18
CA MET A 76 -3.37 -0.60 -25.12
C MET A 76 -2.40 -0.38 -26.31
N PRO A 77 -1.52 -1.33 -26.68
CA PRO A 77 -0.64 -1.15 -27.83
C PRO A 77 -1.41 -1.03 -29.15
N LEU A 78 -2.58 -1.67 -29.26
CA LEU A 78 -3.46 -1.54 -30.44
C LEU A 78 -4.01 -0.12 -30.57
N LEU A 79 -4.45 0.51 -29.47
CA LEU A 79 -4.91 1.90 -29.48
C LEU A 79 -3.79 2.88 -29.84
N THR A 80 -2.56 2.64 -29.37
CA THR A 80 -1.41 3.48 -29.76
C THR A 80 -1.03 3.31 -31.23
N ALA A 81 -1.15 2.09 -31.77
CA ALA A 81 -0.94 1.85 -33.19
C ALA A 81 -2.04 2.50 -34.05
N ALA A 82 -3.31 2.42 -33.62
CA ALA A 82 -4.42 3.09 -34.29
C ALA A 82 -4.23 4.62 -34.33
N ARG A 83 -3.78 5.22 -33.23
CA ARG A 83 -3.41 6.64 -33.18
C ARG A 83 -2.33 6.99 -34.20
N PHE A 84 -1.24 6.21 -34.23
CA PHE A 84 -0.14 6.43 -35.17
C PHE A 84 -0.60 6.35 -36.63
N VAL A 85 -1.48 5.39 -36.97
CA VAL A 85 -2.03 5.26 -38.32
C VAL A 85 -2.93 6.44 -38.69
N LEU A 86 -3.80 6.87 -37.77
CA LEU A 86 -4.69 8.01 -37.99
C LEU A 86 -3.92 9.31 -38.20
N GLU A 87 -2.97 9.62 -37.31
CA GLU A 87 -2.13 10.83 -37.39
C GLU A 87 -1.12 10.79 -38.55
N GLY A 88 -0.61 9.61 -38.91
CA GLY A 88 0.43 9.44 -39.91
C GLY A 88 -0.05 9.28 -41.34
N PHE A 89 -1.31 8.89 -41.58
CA PHE A 89 -1.78 8.55 -42.94
C PHE A 89 -3.16 9.09 -43.31
N ILE A 90 -4.05 9.40 -42.34
CA ILE A 90 -5.47 9.66 -42.63
C ILE A 90 -5.82 11.15 -42.56
N PHE A 91 -5.19 11.93 -41.67
CA PHE A 91 -5.49 13.35 -41.55
C PHE A 91 -4.76 14.24 -42.58
N ASP A 92 -5.42 15.32 -43.01
CA ASP A 92 -4.86 16.31 -43.93
C ASP A 92 -3.62 16.99 -43.30
N GLY A 93 -2.48 16.91 -43.99
CA GLY A 93 -1.18 17.36 -43.47
C GLY A 93 -0.32 16.28 -42.81
N ALA A 94 -0.63 15.00 -43.05
CA ALA A 94 0.10 13.84 -42.54
C ALA A 94 1.63 13.93 -42.74
N GLN A 95 2.34 14.18 -41.64
CA GLN A 95 3.79 14.08 -41.56
C GLN A 95 4.14 13.23 -40.35
N VAL A 96 4.98 12.22 -40.57
CA VAL A 96 5.44 11.35 -39.50
C VAL A 96 6.58 12.05 -38.75
N TYR A 97 6.36 12.35 -37.47
CA TYR A 97 7.37 12.93 -36.59
C TYR A 97 8.09 11.87 -35.76
N GLY A 98 9.32 12.18 -35.34
CA GLY A 98 10.16 11.26 -34.56
C GLY A 98 9.56 10.83 -33.21
N PHE A 99 8.86 11.73 -32.51
CA PHE A 99 8.21 11.39 -31.23
C PHE A 99 7.06 10.36 -31.38
N MET A 100 6.36 10.36 -32.52
CA MET A 100 5.30 9.40 -32.82
C MET A 100 5.88 7.99 -33.02
N ILE A 101 7.04 7.91 -33.69
CA ILE A 101 7.79 6.65 -33.87
C ILE A 101 8.28 6.14 -32.53
N LEU A 102 8.81 7.01 -31.66
CA LEU A 102 9.23 6.62 -30.32
C LEU A 102 8.05 6.05 -29.51
N SER A 103 6.89 6.70 -29.55
CA SER A 103 5.71 6.26 -28.80
C SER A 103 5.22 4.88 -29.24
N ILE A 104 5.18 4.58 -30.54
CA ILE A 104 4.75 3.26 -31.01
C ILE A 104 5.78 2.17 -30.69
N VAL A 105 7.08 2.45 -30.85
CA VAL A 105 8.15 1.49 -30.54
C VAL A 105 8.15 1.14 -29.05
N VAL A 106 8.07 2.15 -28.17
CA VAL A 106 7.99 1.93 -26.73
C VAL A 106 6.72 1.17 -26.35
N ALA A 107 5.57 1.50 -26.94
CA ALA A 107 4.32 0.79 -26.65
C ALA A 107 4.36 -0.68 -27.08
N LEU A 108 4.89 -0.98 -28.28
CA LEU A 108 5.03 -2.35 -28.77
C LEU A 108 6.04 -3.17 -27.97
N PHE A 109 6.95 -2.53 -27.24
CA PHE A 109 7.87 -3.20 -26.33
C PHE A 109 7.29 -3.34 -24.91
N ALA A 110 6.93 -2.22 -24.27
CA ALA A 110 6.64 -2.16 -22.84
C ALA A 110 5.36 -2.92 -22.45
N TYR A 111 4.28 -2.82 -23.25
CA TYR A 111 3.02 -3.50 -22.93
C TYR A 111 3.12 -5.03 -23.05
N PRO A 112 3.64 -5.61 -24.17
CA PRO A 112 3.86 -7.06 -24.24
C PRO A 112 4.85 -7.56 -23.19
N PHE A 113 5.90 -6.79 -22.88
CA PHE A 113 6.85 -7.16 -21.83
C PHE A 113 6.20 -7.21 -20.45
N SER A 114 5.30 -6.26 -20.14
CA SER A 114 4.50 -6.29 -18.91
C SER A 114 3.58 -7.52 -18.82
N VAL A 115 3.04 -8.00 -19.96
CA VAL A 115 2.25 -9.23 -20.01
C VAL A 115 3.11 -10.45 -19.68
N VAL A 116 4.33 -10.54 -20.21
CA VAL A 116 5.27 -11.63 -19.89
C VAL A 116 5.58 -11.66 -18.39
N LEU A 117 5.84 -10.50 -17.78
CA LEU A 117 6.05 -10.41 -16.33
C LEU A 117 4.81 -10.83 -15.53
N LEU A 118 3.61 -10.39 -15.95
CA LEU A 118 2.35 -10.75 -15.30
C LEU A 118 2.09 -12.27 -15.32
N VAL A 119 2.36 -12.92 -16.46
CA VAL A 119 2.27 -14.38 -16.60
C VAL A 119 3.29 -15.06 -15.70
N LYS A 120 4.54 -14.56 -15.68
CA LYS A 120 5.59 -15.12 -14.79
C LYS A 120 5.21 -14.99 -13.32
N GLU A 121 4.68 -13.86 -12.86
CA GLU A 121 4.20 -13.69 -11.48
C GLU A 121 3.07 -14.65 -11.09
N ARG A 122 2.25 -15.07 -12.05
CA ARG A 122 1.13 -16.00 -11.80
C ARG A 122 1.59 -17.44 -11.66
N TYR A 123 2.58 -17.87 -12.44
CA TYR A 123 3.01 -19.28 -12.50
C TYR A 123 4.28 -19.57 -11.70
N TYR A 124 5.03 -18.56 -11.27
CA TYR A 124 6.29 -18.71 -10.56
C TYR A 124 6.29 -17.93 -9.24
N GLN A 125 6.82 -18.54 -8.18
CA GLN A 125 6.97 -17.92 -6.86
C GLN A 125 8.45 -17.73 -6.52
N LEU A 126 8.78 -16.58 -5.93
CA LEU A 126 10.11 -16.30 -5.39
C LEU A 126 10.22 -16.87 -3.95
N PRO A 127 11.43 -17.21 -3.47
CA PRO A 127 11.65 -17.79 -2.14
C PRO A 127 11.35 -16.84 -0.96
N SER A 128 11.08 -15.56 -1.23
CA SER A 128 10.73 -14.56 -0.21
C SER A 128 9.26 -14.66 0.20
N VAL A 129 8.90 -14.04 1.33
CA VAL A 129 7.52 -13.99 1.84
C VAL A 129 6.50 -13.67 0.72
N PRO A 130 5.35 -14.38 0.66
CA PRO A 130 4.37 -14.18 -0.40
C PRO A 130 3.89 -12.73 -0.38
N THR A 131 4.13 -12.01 -1.47
CA THR A 131 3.62 -10.65 -1.62
C THR A 131 2.10 -10.73 -1.73
N ARG A 132 1.38 -9.95 -0.92
CA ARG A 132 -0.10 -9.84 -0.94
C ARG A 132 -0.66 -9.18 -2.22
N GLY A 133 0.15 -9.10 -3.28
CA GLY A 133 -0.19 -8.45 -4.54
C GLY A 133 0.92 -8.61 -5.58
N HIS A 134 0.69 -7.99 -6.75
CA HIS A 134 1.65 -7.96 -7.86
C HIS A 134 3.02 -7.42 -7.42
N GLY A 135 4.05 -7.77 -8.17
CA GLY A 135 5.38 -7.22 -7.95
C GLY A 135 5.38 -5.71 -8.06
N LEU A 136 6.24 -5.08 -7.26
CA LEU A 136 6.36 -3.63 -7.14
C LEU A 136 6.63 -2.96 -8.51
N VAL A 137 7.39 -3.61 -9.40
CA VAL A 137 7.72 -3.07 -10.73
C VAL A 137 6.47 -2.94 -11.61
N LEU A 138 5.61 -3.96 -11.66
CA LEU A 138 4.35 -3.91 -12.43
C LEU A 138 3.39 -2.85 -11.89
N LEU A 139 3.32 -2.71 -10.55
CA LEU A 139 2.50 -1.69 -9.91
C LEU A 139 3.00 -0.28 -10.21
N ILE A 140 4.31 -0.04 -10.12
CA ILE A 140 4.91 1.24 -10.50
C ILE A 140 4.70 1.52 -11.99
N PHE A 141 4.85 0.52 -12.87
CA PHE A 141 4.59 0.70 -14.30
C PHE A 141 3.17 1.20 -14.58
N TRP A 142 2.14 0.56 -14.01
CA TRP A 142 0.76 1.02 -14.19
C TRP A 142 0.51 2.40 -13.58
N THR A 143 1.16 2.72 -12.46
CA THR A 143 1.07 4.06 -11.86
C THR A 143 1.69 5.13 -12.77
N LEU A 144 2.86 4.85 -13.38
CA LEU A 144 3.52 5.78 -14.30
C LEU A 144 2.68 6.01 -15.56
N VAL A 145 2.12 4.94 -16.13
CA VAL A 145 1.20 5.03 -17.27
C VAL A 145 -0.02 5.88 -16.91
N PHE A 146 -0.60 5.68 -15.73
CA PHE A 146 -1.74 6.48 -15.26
C PHE A 146 -1.36 7.95 -15.02
N ILE A 147 -0.22 8.23 -14.39
CA ILE A 147 0.29 9.59 -14.18
C ILE A 147 0.45 10.31 -15.52
N VAL A 148 1.05 9.67 -16.52
CA VAL A 148 1.22 10.23 -17.87
C VAL A 148 -0.13 10.61 -18.49
N GLN A 149 -1.18 9.78 -18.35
CA GLN A 149 -2.50 10.14 -18.86
C GLN A 149 -3.12 11.34 -18.11
N ASN A 150 -2.82 11.52 -16.82
CA ASN A 150 -3.31 12.68 -16.06
C ASN A 150 -2.53 13.97 -16.38
N ILE A 151 -1.25 13.88 -16.77
CA ILE A 151 -0.47 15.06 -17.20
C ILE A 151 -1.12 15.75 -18.41
N ALA A 152 -1.85 15.01 -19.24
CA ALA A 152 -2.60 15.59 -20.38
C ALA A 152 -3.61 16.68 -19.96
N PHE A 153 -4.13 16.65 -18.72
CA PHE A 153 -5.03 17.70 -18.21
C PHE A 153 -4.33 19.04 -17.96
N VAL A 154 -2.99 19.09 -17.89
CA VAL A 154 -2.26 20.36 -17.77
C VAL A 154 -2.48 21.24 -19.02
N ASN A 155 -2.76 20.62 -20.18
CA ASN A 155 -3.00 21.32 -21.45
C ASN A 155 -4.46 21.74 -21.69
N LEU A 156 -5.32 21.78 -20.66
CA LEU A 156 -6.72 22.17 -20.81
C LEU A 156 -6.90 23.59 -21.37
N ASN A 157 -5.96 24.51 -21.11
CA ASN A 157 -6.05 25.91 -21.53
C ASN A 157 -5.14 26.26 -22.73
N TYR A 158 -4.60 25.25 -23.42
CA TYR A 158 -3.66 25.46 -24.51
C TYR A 158 -4.37 25.77 -25.84
N HIS A 159 -3.89 26.80 -26.55
CA HIS A 159 -4.54 27.38 -27.73
C HIS A 159 -4.53 26.52 -29.01
N ASP A 160 -3.83 25.39 -29.03
CA ASP A 160 -3.95 24.37 -30.09
C ASP A 160 -4.33 23.00 -29.52
N ALA A 161 -4.98 22.96 -28.35
CA ALA A 161 -5.38 21.69 -27.75
C ALA A 161 -6.61 21.07 -28.44
N TRP A 162 -6.52 19.76 -28.69
CA TRP A 162 -7.62 18.90 -29.12
C TRP A 162 -8.83 18.88 -28.14
N PHE A 163 -8.74 19.55 -26.98
CA PHE A 163 -9.85 19.70 -26.03
C PHE A 163 -10.97 20.62 -26.50
N ARG A 164 -10.76 21.50 -27.50
CA ARG A 164 -11.81 22.43 -27.98
C ARG A 164 -12.75 21.85 -29.04
N LEU A 165 -12.45 20.64 -29.55
CA LEU A 165 -13.37 19.84 -30.38
C LEU A 165 -13.85 20.54 -31.67
N GLU A 166 -13.09 21.50 -32.18
CA GLU A 166 -13.47 22.32 -33.34
C GLU A 166 -13.36 21.52 -34.65
N THR A 167 -12.34 20.66 -34.77
CA THR A 167 -12.10 19.84 -35.97
C THR A 167 -12.47 18.36 -35.77
N LEU A 168 -12.67 17.64 -36.88
CA LEU A 168 -12.88 16.18 -36.84
C LEU A 168 -11.66 15.44 -36.25
N ARG A 169 -10.46 15.98 -36.45
CA ARG A 169 -9.21 15.48 -35.86
C ARG A 169 -9.26 15.56 -34.33
N ASP A 170 -9.65 16.71 -33.79
CA ASP A 170 -9.75 16.92 -32.34
C ASP A 170 -10.75 15.97 -31.68
N LYS A 171 -11.89 15.72 -32.34
CA LYS A 171 -12.92 14.78 -31.85
C LYS A 171 -12.41 13.35 -31.78
N VAL A 172 -11.66 12.91 -32.79
CA VAL A 172 -11.07 11.56 -32.84
C VAL A 172 -9.93 11.41 -31.83
N GLU A 173 -9.07 12.43 -31.71
CA GLU A 173 -7.99 12.45 -30.71
C GLU A 173 -8.54 12.43 -29.28
N PHE A 174 -9.58 13.23 -29.00
CA PHE A 174 -10.28 13.23 -27.72
C PHE A 174 -10.91 11.87 -27.41
N GLY A 175 -11.59 11.23 -28.38
CA GLY A 175 -12.17 9.90 -28.22
C GLY A 175 -11.12 8.82 -27.90
N MET A 176 -10.00 8.83 -28.61
CA MET A 176 -8.87 7.92 -28.33
C MET A 176 -8.22 8.21 -26.98
N PHE A 177 -8.15 9.46 -26.54
CA PHE A 177 -7.67 9.82 -25.21
C PHE A 177 -8.59 9.28 -24.12
N VAL A 178 -9.92 9.48 -24.23
CA VAL A 178 -10.89 8.98 -23.26
C VAL A 178 -10.83 7.45 -23.15
N ALA A 179 -10.71 6.75 -24.28
CA ALA A 179 -10.55 5.29 -24.29
C ALA A 179 -9.27 4.84 -23.56
N ARG A 180 -8.12 5.47 -23.87
CA ARG A 180 -6.84 5.20 -23.19
C ARG A 180 -6.90 5.51 -21.70
N TYR A 181 -7.53 6.62 -21.32
CA TYR A 181 -7.71 7.02 -19.92
C TYR A 181 -8.55 6.00 -19.15
N ALA A 182 -9.70 5.58 -19.70
CA ALA A 182 -10.56 4.59 -19.07
C ALA A 182 -9.86 3.23 -18.90
N ILE A 183 -9.13 2.78 -19.92
CA ILE A 183 -8.39 1.50 -19.86
C ILE A 183 -7.26 1.57 -18.82
N THR A 184 -6.48 2.65 -18.81
CA THR A 184 -5.38 2.81 -17.83
C THR A 184 -5.88 2.95 -16.39
N MET A 185 -7.00 3.64 -16.18
CA MET A 185 -7.66 3.70 -14.88
C MET A 185 -8.13 2.32 -14.41
N LEU A 186 -8.76 1.53 -15.30
CA LEU A 186 -9.18 0.16 -14.99
C LEU A 186 -7.97 -0.74 -14.69
N LEU A 187 -6.89 -0.64 -15.47
CA LEU A 187 -5.66 -1.39 -15.24
C LEU A 187 -5.03 -1.06 -13.88
N PHE A 188 -5.00 0.22 -13.50
CA PHE A 188 -4.48 0.64 -12.20
C PHE A 188 -5.31 0.07 -11.04
N VAL A 189 -6.64 0.20 -11.11
CA VAL A 189 -7.55 -0.32 -10.07
C VAL A 189 -7.47 -1.85 -9.94
N ILE A 190 -7.45 -2.57 -11.08
CA ILE A 190 -7.33 -4.03 -11.08
C ILE A 190 -5.94 -4.46 -10.61
N GLY A 191 -4.89 -3.75 -11.01
CA GLY A 191 -3.51 -3.97 -10.58
C GLY A 191 -3.34 -3.88 -9.06
N LEU A 192 -4.02 -2.95 -8.40
CA LEU A 192 -4.04 -2.84 -6.93
C LEU A 192 -4.76 -4.03 -6.27
N LYS A 193 -5.79 -4.58 -6.92
CA LYS A 193 -6.59 -5.71 -6.39
C LYS A 193 -5.91 -7.07 -6.58
N ALA A 194 -4.87 -7.16 -7.41
CA ALA A 194 -4.05 -8.35 -7.68
C ALA A 194 -4.86 -9.67 -7.82
N PRO A 195 -5.84 -9.73 -8.74
CA PRO A 195 -6.83 -10.82 -8.81
C PRO A 195 -6.26 -12.20 -9.20
N GLY A 196 -4.98 -12.28 -9.58
CA GLY A 196 -4.30 -13.49 -10.05
C GLY A 196 -3.44 -14.19 -9.00
N ILE A 197 -3.12 -13.55 -7.87
CA ILE A 197 -2.28 -14.13 -6.83
C ILE A 197 -3.20 -14.71 -5.75
N THR A 198 -2.93 -15.95 -5.36
CA THR A 198 -3.65 -16.63 -4.28
C THR A 198 -3.44 -15.84 -2.98
N SER A 199 -4.42 -14.98 -2.64
CA SER A 199 -4.60 -14.51 -1.28
C SER A 199 -4.61 -15.73 -0.37
N THR A 200 -3.64 -15.81 0.53
CA THR A 200 -3.55 -16.85 1.55
C THR A 200 -4.79 -16.78 2.44
N GLN A 201 -5.80 -17.55 2.06
CA GLN A 201 -7.01 -17.84 2.85
C GLN A 201 -6.67 -18.32 4.27
N PHE A 202 -5.45 -18.86 4.44
CA PHE A 202 -4.82 -19.13 5.75
C PHE A 202 -4.81 -17.94 6.72
N THR A 203 -4.75 -16.69 6.26
CA THR A 203 -4.72 -15.54 7.19
C THR A 203 -6.12 -15.14 7.66
N GLU A 204 -7.13 -15.29 6.80
CA GLU A 204 -8.54 -15.01 7.16
C GLU A 204 -9.09 -16.12 8.07
N ASP A 205 -8.75 -17.39 7.84
CA ASP A 205 -9.13 -18.49 8.75
C ASP A 205 -8.44 -18.38 10.11
N TYR A 206 -7.20 -17.89 10.18
CA TYR A 206 -6.53 -17.60 11.45
C TYR A 206 -7.20 -16.44 12.22
N GLN A 207 -7.59 -15.36 11.54
CA GLN A 207 -8.30 -14.24 12.17
C GLN A 207 -9.71 -14.64 12.63
N ASN A 208 -10.42 -15.48 11.87
CA ASN A 208 -11.75 -15.96 12.22
C ASN A 208 -11.74 -17.02 13.36
N LEU A 209 -10.68 -17.84 13.45
CA LEU A 209 -10.47 -18.77 14.56
C LEU A 209 -10.11 -18.05 15.86
N VAL A 210 -9.37 -16.94 15.79
CA VAL A 210 -9.04 -16.12 16.97
C VAL A 210 -10.27 -15.37 17.48
N GLN A 211 -11.19 -14.96 16.59
CA GLN A 211 -12.37 -14.18 16.96
C GLN A 211 -13.53 -15.01 17.54
N SER A 212 -13.46 -16.34 17.46
CA SER A 212 -14.51 -17.25 17.94
C SER A 212 -14.27 -17.83 19.35
N GLN A 213 -13.17 -17.47 20.03
CA GLN A 213 -12.78 -18.10 21.30
C GLN A 213 -12.53 -17.14 22.48
N GLU A 214 -13.14 -15.94 22.49
CA GLU A 214 -13.13 -15.06 23.67
C GLU A 214 -14.56 -14.80 24.15
N ASN A 215 -15.03 -15.67 25.06
CA ASN A 215 -16.24 -15.44 25.82
C ASN A 215 -16.09 -16.02 27.24
N GLN A 216 -14.98 -15.74 27.94
CA GLN A 216 -14.91 -15.87 29.41
C GLN A 216 -13.96 -14.85 30.04
N SER A 217 -14.47 -14.14 31.05
CA SER A 217 -13.77 -13.11 31.81
C SER A 217 -12.59 -13.67 32.63
N THR A 218 -11.37 -13.52 32.11
CA THR A 218 -10.10 -13.76 32.85
C THR A 218 -9.42 -12.44 33.23
N PHE A 219 -10.17 -11.35 33.38
CA PHE A 219 -9.60 -10.02 33.65
C PHE A 219 -9.20 -9.79 35.12
N SER A 220 -9.76 -10.53 36.08
CA SER A 220 -9.46 -10.35 37.50
C SER A 220 -7.99 -10.62 37.87
N ASN A 221 -7.23 -11.33 37.02
CA ASN A 221 -5.81 -11.66 37.26
C ASN A 221 -4.88 -11.22 36.10
N ALA A 222 -5.39 -10.43 35.15
CA ALA A 222 -4.61 -10.02 33.97
C ALA A 222 -3.41 -9.15 34.36
N TRP A 223 -3.56 -8.27 35.36
CA TRP A 223 -2.49 -7.40 35.84
C TRP A 223 -1.33 -8.19 36.48
N THR A 224 -1.65 -9.18 37.31
CA THR A 224 -0.64 -10.04 37.95
C THR A 224 0.09 -10.89 36.92
N LYS A 225 -0.63 -11.47 35.95
CA LYS A 225 -0.05 -12.24 34.82
C LYS A 225 0.80 -11.37 33.91
N MET A 226 0.39 -10.13 33.67
CA MET A 226 1.15 -9.19 32.85
C MET A 226 2.44 -8.75 33.55
N ARG A 227 2.39 -8.48 34.85
CA ARG A 227 3.59 -8.13 35.64
C ARG A 227 4.62 -9.25 35.65
N THR A 228 4.20 -10.51 35.59
CA THR A 228 5.11 -11.66 35.44
C THR A 228 5.67 -11.82 34.03
N LEU A 229 4.98 -11.34 32.99
CA LEU A 229 5.41 -11.45 31.58
C LEU A 229 6.26 -10.25 31.09
N LEU A 230 6.05 -9.07 31.69
CA LEU A 230 6.81 -7.84 31.43
C LEU A 230 8.34 -7.98 31.47
N PRO A 231 8.95 -8.74 32.40
CA PRO A 231 10.40 -8.92 32.46
C PRO A 231 10.95 -9.70 31.26
N PHE A 232 10.14 -10.56 30.63
CA PHE A 232 10.53 -11.36 29.47
C PHE A 232 10.50 -10.54 28.17
N LEU A 233 9.65 -9.51 28.12
CA LEU A 233 9.59 -8.59 27.00
C LEU A 233 10.78 -7.62 26.96
N TRP A 234 11.40 -7.36 28.12
CA TRP A 234 12.56 -6.48 28.19
C TRP A 234 13.84 -7.27 27.89
N PRO A 235 14.48 -7.08 26.73
CA PRO A 235 15.68 -7.81 26.36
C PRO A 235 16.86 -7.32 27.22
N LYS A 236 17.16 -8.03 28.32
CA LYS A 236 18.25 -7.64 29.23
C LYS A 236 19.65 -7.83 28.63
N LYS A 237 19.78 -8.71 27.62
CA LYS A 237 21.08 -9.14 27.07
C LYS A 237 21.62 -8.20 25.97
N ASP A 238 20.74 -7.55 25.18
CA ASP A 238 21.14 -6.77 24.01
C ASP A 238 20.65 -5.32 24.07
N THR A 239 21.58 -4.36 24.18
CA THR A 239 21.30 -2.91 24.22
C THR A 239 20.67 -2.40 22.92
N PHE A 240 21.05 -2.95 21.77
CA PHE A 240 20.44 -2.58 20.48
C PHE A 240 18.96 -3.00 20.40
N LEU A 241 18.59 -4.11 21.04
CA LEU A 241 17.20 -4.56 21.08
C LEU A 241 16.38 -3.71 22.05
N GLN A 242 16.96 -3.26 23.15
CA GLN A 242 16.33 -2.28 24.06
C GLN A 242 16.01 -0.96 23.33
N PHE A 243 16.95 -0.44 22.54
CA PHE A 243 16.70 0.77 21.74
C PHE A 243 15.54 0.59 20.77
N ARG A 244 15.43 -0.57 20.11
CA ARG A 244 14.31 -0.89 19.22
C ARG A 244 12.97 -0.93 19.95
N VAL A 245 12.93 -1.48 21.17
CA VAL A 245 11.73 -1.50 22.01
C VAL A 245 11.32 -0.07 22.34
N VAL A 246 12.24 0.77 22.83
CA VAL A 246 11.97 2.19 23.14
C VAL A 246 11.48 2.94 21.90
N PHE A 247 12.16 2.76 20.76
CA PHE A 247 11.76 3.40 19.50
C PHE A 247 10.38 2.94 19.02
N CYS A 248 10.03 1.65 19.20
CA CYS A 248 8.70 1.15 18.90
C CYS A 248 7.61 1.81 19.78
N PHE A 249 7.86 1.97 21.08
CA PHE A 249 6.95 2.69 21.98
C PHE A 249 6.83 4.18 21.62
N LEU A 250 7.93 4.83 21.24
CA LEU A 250 7.89 6.21 20.74
C LEU A 250 7.03 6.34 19.48
N LEU A 251 7.15 5.41 18.53
CA LEU A 251 6.30 5.39 17.33
C LEU A 251 4.82 5.14 17.66
N LEU A 252 4.53 4.30 18.66
CA LEU A 252 3.17 4.06 19.13
C LEU A 252 2.55 5.36 19.67
N ILE A 253 3.29 6.06 20.53
CA ILE A 253 2.89 7.35 21.11
C ILE A 253 2.71 8.41 20.01
N ALA A 254 3.68 8.54 19.10
CA ALA A 254 3.62 9.45 17.97
C ALA A 254 2.39 9.18 17.09
N GLY A 255 2.05 7.91 16.85
CA GLY A 255 0.85 7.53 16.11
C GLY A 255 -0.44 8.03 16.75
N ARG A 256 -0.54 8.03 18.10
CA ARG A 256 -1.71 8.56 18.81
C ARG A 256 -1.79 10.08 18.70
N PHE A 257 -0.67 10.78 18.85
CA PHE A 257 -0.64 12.23 18.65
C PHE A 257 -1.09 12.62 17.24
N ILE A 258 -0.60 11.92 16.21
CA ILE A 258 -1.03 12.17 14.83
C ILE A 258 -2.53 11.95 14.68
N ASN A 259 -3.11 10.91 15.28
CA ASN A 259 -4.57 10.69 15.22
C ASN A 259 -5.36 11.89 15.74
N VAL A 260 -4.91 12.51 16.84
CA VAL A 260 -5.52 13.71 17.41
C VAL A 260 -5.28 14.93 16.51
N TYR A 261 -4.05 15.15 16.05
CA TYR A 261 -3.72 16.27 15.17
C TYR A 261 -4.49 16.25 13.85
N VAL A 262 -4.70 15.08 13.25
CA VAL A 262 -5.51 14.95 12.02
C VAL A 262 -6.90 15.58 12.20
N GLN A 263 -7.56 15.33 13.34
CA GLN A 263 -8.89 15.89 13.60
C GLN A 263 -8.84 17.40 13.89
N ILE A 264 -7.82 17.87 14.61
CA ILE A 264 -7.62 19.30 14.88
C ILE A 264 -7.38 20.08 13.59
N TYR A 265 -6.54 19.57 12.69
CA TYR A 265 -6.29 20.23 11.40
C TYR A 265 -7.51 20.19 10.48
N ASN A 266 -8.30 19.10 10.51
CA ASN A 266 -9.57 19.06 9.80
C ASN A 266 -10.51 20.18 10.28
N LYS A 267 -10.65 20.36 11.60
CA LYS A 267 -11.41 21.47 12.18
C LYS A 267 -10.91 22.83 11.66
N LYS A 268 -9.60 23.10 11.74
CA LYS A 268 -9.01 24.37 11.28
C LYS A 268 -9.31 24.65 9.80
N ILE A 269 -9.21 23.64 8.94
CA ILE A 269 -9.53 23.78 7.51
C ILE A 269 -11.00 24.18 7.32
N VAL A 270 -11.93 23.52 8.03
CA VAL A 270 -13.36 23.85 7.96
C VAL A 270 -13.64 25.26 8.50
N ASP A 271 -13.02 25.64 9.61
CA ASP A 271 -13.18 26.98 10.20
C ASP A 271 -12.70 28.08 9.23
N SER A 272 -11.59 27.85 8.51
CA SER A 272 -11.06 28.83 7.53
C SER A 272 -11.99 29.11 6.35
N LEU A 273 -12.92 28.20 6.05
CA LEU A 273 -13.93 28.38 5.00
C LEU A 273 -15.09 29.26 5.46
N THR A 274 -15.25 29.46 6.76
CA THR A 274 -16.36 30.22 7.36
C THR A 274 -16.00 31.70 7.57
N GLU A 275 -14.72 32.00 7.80
CA GLU A 275 -14.23 33.38 7.97
C GLU A 275 -14.17 34.15 6.63
N LYS A 276 -14.63 35.40 6.63
CA LYS A 276 -14.56 36.31 5.47
C LYS A 276 -13.55 37.45 5.75
N PRO A 277 -12.64 37.77 4.82
CA PRO A 277 -12.48 37.19 3.49
C PRO A 277 -11.86 35.78 3.52
N THR A 278 -12.34 34.91 2.65
CA THR A 278 -11.86 33.53 2.54
C THR A 278 -10.43 33.52 1.99
N VAL A 279 -9.44 33.24 2.85
CA VAL A 279 -8.05 33.07 2.42
C VAL A 279 -7.77 31.58 2.28
N PHE A 280 -7.33 31.13 1.11
CA PHE A 280 -6.94 29.74 0.89
C PHE A 280 -5.65 29.42 1.67
N ARG A 281 -5.79 28.71 2.80
CA ARG A 281 -4.68 28.30 3.69
C ARG A 281 -4.09 26.97 3.24
N TRP A 282 -3.25 27.01 2.21
CA TRP A 282 -2.60 25.81 1.66
C TRP A 282 -1.67 25.12 2.67
N ASP A 283 -1.10 25.87 3.61
CA ASP A 283 -0.28 25.40 4.72
C ASP A 283 -1.01 24.37 5.60
N TRP A 284 -2.27 24.62 5.96
CA TRP A 284 -3.06 23.70 6.79
C TRP A 284 -3.43 22.43 6.04
N ILE A 285 -3.74 22.56 4.75
CA ILE A 285 -4.07 21.43 3.88
C ILE A 285 -2.84 20.54 3.71
N LEU A 286 -1.66 21.12 3.46
CA LEU A 286 -0.42 20.36 3.30
C LEU A 286 -0.05 19.60 4.57
N LEU A 287 -0.18 20.22 5.75
CA LEU A 287 0.01 19.55 7.04
C LEU A 287 -1.02 18.44 7.28
N TYR A 288 -2.30 18.69 6.97
CA TYR A 288 -3.35 17.68 7.08
C TYR A 288 -3.07 16.45 6.20
N VAL A 289 -2.69 16.65 4.94
CA VAL A 289 -2.32 15.57 4.02
C VAL A 289 -1.09 14.82 4.52
N GLY A 290 -0.08 15.53 5.04
CA GLY A 290 1.10 14.91 5.66
C GLY A 290 0.76 14.03 6.86
N PHE A 291 -0.05 14.54 7.80
CA PHE A 291 -0.53 13.75 8.94
C PHE A 291 -1.41 12.58 8.53
N LYS A 292 -2.28 12.77 7.53
CA LYS A 292 -3.07 11.69 6.94
C LYS A 292 -2.16 10.62 6.34
N PHE A 293 -1.13 10.97 5.58
CA PHE A 293 -0.17 10.00 5.04
C PHE A 293 0.54 9.20 6.14
N LEU A 294 0.99 9.87 7.21
CA LEU A 294 1.60 9.21 8.38
C LEU A 294 0.62 8.28 9.11
N GLN A 295 -0.66 8.67 9.21
CA GLN A 295 -1.75 7.89 9.79
C GLN A 295 -2.18 6.70 8.90
N GLY A 296 -2.11 6.84 7.57
CA GLY A 296 -2.56 5.83 6.58
C GLY A 296 -3.74 6.28 5.71
N GLY A 297 -3.73 7.53 5.27
CA GLY A 297 -4.82 8.19 4.57
C GLY A 297 -4.97 7.72 3.12
N GLY A 298 -6.04 6.98 2.85
CA GLY A 298 -6.55 6.78 1.50
C GLY A 298 -7.56 5.65 1.43
N THR A 299 -7.08 4.41 1.52
CA THR A 299 -7.90 3.22 1.21
C THR A 299 -7.42 1.93 1.90
N GLY A 300 -6.37 1.99 2.72
CA GLY A 300 -5.84 0.85 3.46
C GLY A 300 -5.44 1.29 4.86
N SER A 301 -5.86 0.54 5.87
CA SER A 301 -5.65 0.75 7.31
C SER A 301 -4.16 0.71 7.77
N MET A 302 -3.21 0.96 6.87
CA MET A 302 -1.78 0.79 7.06
C MET A 302 -1.03 2.11 6.86
N GLY A 303 -0.97 2.95 7.90
CA GLY A 303 -0.11 4.13 7.92
C GLY A 303 1.39 3.81 7.95
N LEU A 304 2.21 4.75 7.48
CA LEU A 304 3.68 4.61 7.48
C LEU A 304 4.22 4.33 8.89
N LEU A 305 3.71 5.05 9.90
CA LEU A 305 4.10 4.79 11.29
C LEU A 305 3.69 3.40 11.78
N ASN A 306 2.49 2.95 11.40
CA ASN A 306 1.98 1.64 11.81
C ASN A 306 2.79 0.49 11.16
N ASN A 307 3.19 0.65 9.90
CA ASN A 307 4.05 -0.29 9.19
C ASN A 307 5.46 -0.32 9.78
N LEU A 308 6.06 0.85 10.02
CA LEU A 308 7.39 0.94 10.62
C LEU A 308 7.42 0.33 12.02
N ARG A 309 6.41 0.63 12.85
CA ARG A 309 6.23 0.02 14.17
C ARG A 309 6.11 -1.51 14.06
N SER A 310 5.25 -2.01 13.18
CA SER A 310 5.07 -3.45 12.98
C SER A 310 6.37 -4.14 12.51
N PHE A 311 7.11 -3.49 11.61
CA PHE A 311 8.40 -4.00 11.14
C PHE A 311 9.44 -4.13 12.25
N LEU A 312 9.57 -3.09 13.08
CA LEU A 312 10.47 -3.10 14.24
C LEU A 312 10.06 -4.17 15.26
N TRP A 313 8.75 -4.34 15.43
CA TRP A 313 8.18 -5.28 16.38
C TRP A 313 8.46 -6.75 16.03
N ILE A 314 8.47 -7.12 14.75
CA ILE A 314 8.75 -8.50 14.31
C ILE A 314 10.04 -9.03 14.95
N ARG A 315 11.11 -8.22 14.96
CA ARG A 315 12.39 -8.64 15.55
C ARG A 315 12.31 -8.82 17.08
N ILE A 316 11.54 -7.98 17.76
CA ILE A 316 11.34 -8.05 19.21
C ILE A 316 10.51 -9.30 19.56
N GLN A 317 9.45 -9.56 18.79
CA GLN A 317 8.63 -10.76 18.95
C GLN A 317 9.46 -12.03 18.79
N GLN A 318 10.23 -12.16 17.70
CA GLN A 318 11.08 -13.33 17.45
C GLN A 318 12.10 -13.59 18.57
N TYR A 319 12.71 -12.52 19.12
CA TYR A 319 13.60 -12.65 20.27
C TYR A 319 12.86 -13.14 21.52
N THR A 320 11.69 -12.56 21.80
CA THR A 320 10.88 -12.89 22.97
C THR A 320 10.39 -14.34 22.91
N THR A 321 9.88 -14.78 21.76
CA THR A 321 9.50 -16.18 21.49
C THR A 321 10.66 -17.12 21.78
N ARG A 322 11.85 -16.84 21.25
CA ARG A 322 13.04 -17.69 21.45
C ARG A 322 13.45 -17.79 22.92
N GLU A 323 13.51 -16.68 23.66
CA GLU A 323 13.90 -16.73 25.08
C GLU A 323 12.88 -17.49 25.93
N ILE A 324 11.57 -17.30 25.67
CA ILE A 324 10.50 -18.04 26.36
C ILE A 324 10.60 -19.54 26.06
N GLU A 325 10.77 -19.94 24.80
CA GLU A 325 10.93 -21.35 24.42
C GLU A 325 12.16 -21.97 25.07
N LEU A 326 13.30 -21.27 25.07
CA LEU A 326 14.52 -21.77 25.69
C LEU A 326 14.37 -21.95 27.20
N GLU A 327 13.64 -21.06 27.88
CA GLU A 327 13.41 -21.17 29.32
C GLU A 327 12.43 -22.29 29.65
N LEU A 328 11.34 -22.41 28.89
CA LEU A 328 10.39 -23.52 29.01
C LEU A 328 11.07 -24.87 28.73
N PHE A 329 11.93 -24.94 27.72
CA PHE A 329 12.67 -26.15 27.37
C PHE A 329 13.68 -26.53 28.45
N ARG A 330 14.42 -25.57 29.02
CA ARG A 330 15.31 -25.81 30.16
C ARG A 330 14.54 -26.30 31.38
N HIS A 331 13.40 -25.68 31.69
CA HIS A 331 12.55 -26.12 32.78
C HIS A 331 12.06 -27.54 32.55
N LEU A 332 11.60 -27.85 31.33
CA LEU A 332 11.15 -29.18 30.94
C LEU A 332 12.24 -30.24 31.16
N HIS A 333 13.48 -29.95 30.76
CA HIS A 333 14.63 -30.83 30.95
C HIS A 333 15.05 -31.02 32.41
N SER A 334 14.69 -30.07 33.30
CA SER A 334 14.99 -30.16 34.73
C SER A 334 14.01 -31.04 35.52
N LEU A 335 12.94 -31.54 34.88
CA LEU A 335 11.92 -32.34 35.53
C LEU A 335 12.36 -33.80 35.75
N SER A 336 11.77 -34.44 36.75
CA SER A 336 12.09 -35.83 37.09
C SER A 336 11.75 -36.81 35.95
N LEU A 337 12.51 -37.91 35.84
CA LEU A 337 12.27 -38.98 34.86
C LEU A 337 10.83 -39.54 34.95
N ARG A 338 10.26 -39.63 36.15
CA ARG A 338 8.86 -40.06 36.35
C ARG A 338 7.86 -39.13 35.67
N TRP A 339 8.14 -37.83 35.61
CA TRP A 339 7.31 -36.87 34.89
C TRP A 339 7.33 -37.15 33.39
N HIS A 340 8.52 -37.40 32.83
CA HIS A 340 8.71 -37.68 31.40
C HIS A 340 8.08 -39.02 30.97
N LEU A 341 8.16 -40.07 31.79
CA LEU A 341 7.58 -41.38 31.46
C LEU A 341 6.04 -41.39 31.46
N ASN A 342 5.41 -40.47 32.21
CA ASN A 342 3.96 -40.39 32.34
C ASN A 342 3.27 -39.55 31.25
N ARG A 343 4.01 -38.85 30.37
CA ARG A 343 3.45 -37.97 29.32
C ARG A 343 4.02 -38.28 27.96
N LYS A 344 3.21 -38.13 26.92
CA LYS A 344 3.67 -38.23 25.53
C LYS A 344 4.46 -36.98 25.16
N THR A 345 5.70 -37.13 24.72
CA THR A 345 6.58 -35.99 24.35
C THR A 345 5.96 -35.05 23.32
N GLY A 346 5.27 -35.60 22.32
CA GLY A 346 4.59 -34.80 21.28
C GLY A 346 3.39 -33.99 21.80
N GLU A 347 2.74 -34.43 22.88
CA GLU A 347 1.66 -33.66 23.52
C GLU A 347 2.24 -32.46 24.30
N VAL A 348 3.30 -32.71 25.06
CA VAL A 348 4.00 -31.67 25.83
C VAL A 348 4.59 -30.60 24.91
N LEU A 349 5.24 -30.99 23.82
CA LEU A 349 5.84 -30.04 22.87
C LEU A 349 4.76 -29.18 22.19
N ARG A 350 3.63 -29.80 21.79
CA ARG A 350 2.48 -29.05 21.25
C ARG A 350 1.89 -28.05 22.25
N VAL A 351 1.85 -28.40 23.54
CA VAL A 351 1.40 -27.49 24.59
C VAL A 351 2.38 -26.33 24.76
N MET A 352 3.68 -26.58 24.68
CA MET A 352 4.72 -25.56 24.74
C MET A 352 4.64 -24.59 23.55
N ASP A 353 4.54 -25.11 22.32
CA ASP A 353 4.47 -24.31 21.09
C ASP A 353 3.22 -23.41 21.12
N ARG A 354 2.04 -24.01 21.35
CA ARG A 354 0.76 -23.25 21.44
C ARG A 354 0.75 -22.26 22.59
N GLY A 355 1.36 -22.62 23.73
CA GLY A 355 1.46 -21.74 24.90
C GLY A 355 2.31 -20.51 24.60
N THR A 356 3.45 -20.70 23.93
CA THR A 356 4.35 -19.62 23.54
C THR A 356 3.69 -18.71 22.51
N ASP A 357 3.03 -19.27 21.49
CA ASP A 357 2.28 -18.50 20.50
C ASP A 357 1.15 -17.69 21.14
N SER A 358 0.42 -18.29 22.08
CA SER A 358 -0.66 -17.61 22.82
C SER A 358 -0.12 -16.45 23.65
N ILE A 359 1.01 -16.61 24.34
CA ILE A 359 1.66 -15.53 25.10
C ILE A 359 2.06 -14.38 24.18
N ASN A 360 2.69 -14.67 23.04
CA ASN A 360 3.10 -13.64 22.09
C ASN A 360 1.89 -12.88 21.51
N ASN A 361 0.83 -13.60 21.14
CA ASN A 361 -0.39 -12.99 20.62
C ASN A 361 -1.10 -12.12 21.67
N LEU A 362 -1.22 -12.61 22.89
CA LEU A 362 -1.81 -11.86 24.00
C LEU A 362 -1.02 -10.57 24.27
N LEU A 363 0.30 -10.66 24.31
CA LEU A 363 1.16 -9.51 24.55
C LEU A 363 1.05 -8.47 23.44
N ASN A 364 1.05 -8.93 22.17
CA ASN A 364 0.82 -8.06 21.02
C ASN A 364 -0.53 -7.34 21.11
N TYR A 365 -1.58 -8.09 21.45
CA TYR A 365 -2.93 -7.56 21.57
C TYR A 365 -3.04 -6.51 22.69
N ILE A 366 -2.44 -6.79 23.85
CA ILE A 366 -2.46 -5.84 24.97
C ILE A 366 -1.71 -4.56 24.63
N LEU A 367 -0.51 -4.66 24.06
CA LEU A 367 0.33 -3.49 23.77
C LEU A 367 -0.18 -2.66 22.60
N PHE A 368 -0.76 -3.28 21.57
CA PHE A 368 -1.13 -2.57 20.33
C PHE A 368 -2.62 -2.34 20.14
N SER A 369 -3.48 -3.02 20.88
CA SER A 369 -4.92 -2.82 20.83
C SER A 369 -5.45 -2.25 22.15
N ILE A 370 -5.30 -2.98 23.26
CA ILE A 370 -5.92 -2.60 24.53
C ILE A 370 -5.31 -1.30 25.08
N THR A 371 -3.99 -1.26 25.24
CA THR A 371 -3.31 -0.11 25.85
C THR A 371 -3.54 1.18 25.07
N PRO A 372 -3.37 1.21 23.73
CA PRO A 372 -3.64 2.42 22.95
C PRO A 372 -5.10 2.84 23.01
N THR A 373 -6.05 1.89 23.04
CA THR A 373 -7.48 2.19 23.13
C THR A 373 -7.83 2.86 24.47
N ILE A 374 -7.29 2.35 25.58
CA ILE A 374 -7.48 2.97 26.90
C ILE A 374 -6.91 4.40 26.91
N VAL A 375 -5.70 4.58 26.36
CA VAL A 375 -5.07 5.90 26.26
C VAL A 375 -5.90 6.84 25.38
N ASP A 376 -6.41 6.38 24.25
CA ASP A 376 -7.24 7.17 23.35
C ASP A 376 -8.57 7.58 24.02
N ILE A 377 -9.21 6.69 24.79
CA ILE A 377 -10.40 7.00 25.59
C ILE A 377 -10.08 8.08 26.63
N LEU A 378 -8.97 7.96 27.37
CA LEU A 378 -8.55 8.94 28.36
C LEU A 378 -8.28 10.31 27.73
N ILE A 379 -7.55 10.33 26.61
CA ILE A 379 -7.26 11.57 25.86
C ILE A 379 -8.57 12.20 25.39
N ALA A 380 -9.51 11.42 24.85
CA ALA A 380 -10.80 11.92 24.40
C ALA A 380 -11.60 12.55 25.56
N VAL A 381 -11.68 11.87 26.70
CA VAL A 381 -12.38 12.38 27.89
C VAL A 381 -11.77 13.71 28.36
N VAL A 382 -10.45 13.78 28.50
CA VAL A 382 -9.74 15.01 28.89
C VAL A 382 -9.96 16.13 27.87
N PHE A 383 -9.92 15.81 26.58
CA PHE A 383 -10.18 16.78 25.51
C PHE A 383 -11.61 17.34 25.58
N PHE A 384 -12.63 16.50 25.79
CA PHE A 384 -14.02 16.97 25.89
C PHE A 384 -14.29 17.80 27.15
N ILE A 385 -13.66 17.44 28.29
CA ILE A 385 -13.76 18.21 29.54
C ILE A 385 -13.17 19.62 29.34
N THR A 386 -12.00 19.70 28.69
CA THR A 386 -11.28 20.98 28.52
C THR A 386 -11.86 21.85 27.41
N ALA A 387 -12.32 21.27 26.30
CA ALA A 387 -12.85 22.02 25.16
C ALA A 387 -14.31 22.47 25.32
N PHE A 388 -15.12 21.73 26.08
CA PHE A 388 -16.55 22.00 26.25
C PHE A 388 -16.93 22.18 27.72
N ASN A 389 -17.27 21.09 28.41
CA ASN A 389 -17.70 21.05 29.81
C ASN A 389 -17.54 19.61 30.33
N TRP A 390 -17.37 19.46 31.65
CA TRP A 390 -17.25 18.17 32.34
C TRP A 390 -18.39 17.18 32.00
N TRP A 391 -19.62 17.67 31.82
CA TRP A 391 -20.77 16.83 31.46
C TRP A 391 -20.57 16.04 30.16
N PHE A 392 -19.94 16.63 29.14
CA PHE A 392 -19.66 15.93 27.89
C PHE A 392 -18.61 14.83 28.08
N GLY A 393 -17.56 15.09 28.87
CA GLY A 393 -16.57 14.08 29.23
C GLY A 393 -17.18 12.90 29.99
N PHE A 394 -18.11 13.17 30.91
CA PHE A 394 -18.82 12.14 31.67
C PHE A 394 -19.68 11.23 30.76
N ILE A 395 -20.42 11.82 29.81
CA ILE A 395 -21.22 11.04 28.85
C ILE A 395 -20.31 10.13 27.99
N VAL A 396 -19.20 10.65 27.48
CA VAL A 396 -18.24 9.85 26.69
C VAL A 396 -17.65 8.71 27.53
N PHE A 397 -17.24 8.99 28.78
CA PHE A 397 -16.72 7.95 29.67
C PHE A 397 -17.75 6.86 29.97
N LEU A 398 -19.00 7.26 30.27
CA LEU A 398 -20.09 6.33 30.55
C LEU A 398 -20.41 5.45 29.33
N THR A 399 -20.52 6.05 28.14
CA THR A 399 -20.80 5.31 26.90
C THR A 399 -19.72 4.29 26.57
N MET A 400 -18.43 4.66 26.71
CA MET A 400 -17.32 3.73 26.49
C MET A 400 -17.30 2.61 27.53
N THR A 401 -17.57 2.91 28.80
CA THR A 401 -17.61 1.90 29.86
C THR A 401 -18.76 0.91 29.65
N LEU A 402 -19.95 1.40 29.29
CA LEU A 402 -21.11 0.55 28.97
C LEU A 402 -20.88 -0.28 27.71
N TYR A 403 -20.14 0.25 26.73
CA TYR A 403 -19.78 -0.48 25.53
C TYR A 403 -18.81 -1.62 25.82
N ILE A 404 -17.82 -1.41 26.69
CA ILE A 404 -16.85 -2.46 27.10
C ILE A 404 -17.49 -3.49 28.04
N GLY A 405 -18.49 -3.09 28.83
CA GLY A 405 -19.20 -3.96 29.76
C GLY A 405 -20.28 -4.85 29.14
N LYS A 406 -20.61 -4.62 27.86
CA LYS A 406 -21.50 -5.49 27.05
C LYS A 406 -20.66 -6.38 26.16
#